data_AF-A0A1V6H6U1-F1
#
_entry.id   AF-A0A1V6H6U1-F1
#
_cell.length_a   1.000
_cell.length_b   1.000
_cell.length_c   1.000
_cell.angle_alpha   90.00
_cell.angle_beta   90.00
_cell.angle_gamma   90.00
#
_symmetry.space_group_name_H-M   'P 1'
#
loop_
_entity.id
_entity.type
_entity.pdbx_description
1 polymer ?
#
loop_
_entity_poly.entity_id
_entity_poly.type
_entity_poly.pdbx_seq_one_letter_code
_entity_poly.pdbx_strand_id
1 'polypeptide(L)'
;MNCYGVDDVREGVAVLWHENVDVSITGNSTNPTRFQHPVAGTYKKERVLAGKPYFSVASGGGTGRTLHPDNMAAGPASYGMTDTMGRMHSDAQFAGSSSVPAHVEMMGFLGIGNNPMVGCTVACAVNVALLQNK
;
A
#
# COMPACT_ATOMS: atom_id res chain seq x y z
N MET A 1 -9.24 14.69 -11.92
CA MET A 1 -9.35 13.52 -11.02
C MET A 1 -10.18 12.49 -11.76
N ASN A 2 -9.57 11.38 -12.16
CA ASN A 2 -10.23 10.32 -12.93
C ASN A 2 -10.61 9.19 -11.97
N CYS A 3 -11.80 8.63 -12.15
CA CYS A 3 -12.29 7.51 -11.34
C CYS A 3 -12.65 6.36 -12.26
N TYR A 4 -12.11 5.18 -11.97
CA TYR A 4 -12.32 3.96 -12.76
C TYR A 4 -12.99 2.91 -11.88
N GLY A 5 -14.07 2.31 -12.37
CA GLY A 5 -14.61 1.06 -11.85
C GLY A 5 -13.95 -0.10 -12.58
N VAL A 6 -13.45 -1.08 -11.83
CA VAL A 6 -12.80 -2.28 -12.39
C VAL A 6 -13.35 -3.50 -11.69
N ASP A 7 -13.67 -4.53 -12.46
CA ASP A 7 -14.28 -5.77 -11.96
C ASP A 7 -13.24 -6.89 -11.81
N ASP A 8 -12.11 -6.79 -12.54
CA ASP A 8 -11.03 -7.77 -12.46
C ASP A 8 -9.61 -7.15 -12.42
N VAL A 9 -8.62 -8.03 -12.22
CA VAL A 9 -7.20 -7.65 -12.12
C VAL A 9 -6.68 -7.02 -13.42
N ARG A 10 -7.07 -7.57 -14.58
CA ARG A 10 -6.55 -7.14 -15.88
C ARG A 10 -7.06 -5.76 -16.23
N GLU A 11 -8.31 -5.47 -15.92
CA GLU A 11 -8.89 -4.13 -16.06
C GLU A 11 -8.15 -3.12 -15.17
N GLY A 12 -7.87 -3.47 -13.91
CA GLY A 12 -7.06 -2.64 -13.02
C GLY A 12 -5.65 -2.37 -13.57
N VAL A 13 -4.99 -3.40 -14.12
CA VAL A 13 -3.66 -3.26 -14.75
C VAL A 13 -3.73 -2.38 -16.00
N ALA A 14 -4.76 -2.55 -16.83
CA ALA A 14 -4.97 -1.73 -18.02
C ALA A 14 -5.15 -0.24 -17.68
N VAL A 15 -5.88 0.06 -16.60
CA VAL A 15 -6.01 1.44 -16.09
C VAL A 15 -4.64 2.01 -15.69
N LEU A 16 -3.81 1.24 -14.98
CA LEU A 16 -2.47 1.70 -14.58
C LEU A 16 -1.55 1.96 -15.79
N TRP A 17 -1.65 1.12 -16.83
CA TRP A 17 -0.95 1.36 -18.10
C TRP A 17 -1.48 2.59 -18.84
N HIS A 18 -2.80 2.77 -18.91
CA HIS A 18 -3.46 3.90 -19.56
C HIS A 18 -3.02 5.23 -18.93
N GLU A 19 -3.00 5.29 -17.60
CA GLU A 19 -2.54 6.46 -16.85
C GLU A 19 -1.01 6.57 -16.76
N ASN A 20 -0.28 5.57 -17.29
CA ASN A 20 1.18 5.45 -17.20
C ASN A 20 1.72 5.71 -15.78
N VAL A 21 1.15 5.02 -14.79
CA VAL A 21 1.42 5.28 -13.38
C VAL A 21 2.87 4.93 -13.02
N ASP A 22 3.57 5.88 -12.39
CA ASP A 22 4.92 5.69 -11.85
C ASP A 22 4.90 5.40 -10.33
N VAL A 23 3.91 5.94 -9.62
CA VAL A 23 3.73 5.78 -8.17
C VAL A 23 2.28 5.44 -7.86
N SER A 24 2.04 4.38 -7.10
CA SER A 24 0.70 4.04 -6.62
C SER A 24 0.64 3.85 -5.10
N ILE A 25 -0.51 4.22 -4.54
CA ILE A 25 -0.90 3.86 -3.17
C ILE A 25 -2.09 2.93 -3.31
N THR A 26 -1.96 1.70 -2.84
CA THR A 26 -3.06 0.75 -2.87
C THR A 26 -3.78 0.70 -1.54
N GLY A 27 -5.11 0.62 -1.61
CA GLY A 27 -5.92 0.25 -0.46
C GLY A 27 -5.47 -1.10 0.03
N ASN A 28 -5.26 -1.19 1.33
CA ASN A 28 -5.03 -2.47 1.96
C ASN A 28 -6.37 -3.25 1.96
N SER A 29 -6.32 -4.50 1.51
CA SER A 29 -7.45 -5.43 1.38
C SER A 29 -8.16 -5.71 2.70
N THR A 30 -9.04 -4.80 3.09
CA THR A 30 -10.15 -5.12 4.01
C THR A 30 -11.18 -6.04 3.36
N ASN A 31 -11.08 -6.27 2.06
CA ASN A 31 -11.76 -7.33 1.35
C ASN A 31 -10.78 -7.94 0.32
N PRO A 32 -10.31 -9.19 0.52
CA PRO A 32 -9.39 -9.85 -0.41
C PRO A 32 -9.98 -10.04 -1.82
N THR A 33 -11.30 -9.96 -1.99
CA THR A 33 -11.97 -10.02 -3.30
C THR A 33 -11.82 -8.74 -4.13
N ARG A 34 -11.23 -7.67 -3.59
CA ARG A 34 -11.03 -6.40 -4.35
C ARG A 34 -9.77 -6.38 -5.20
N PHE A 35 -8.99 -7.46 -5.20
CA PHE A 35 -7.88 -7.72 -6.14
C PHE A 35 -6.78 -6.64 -6.28
N GLN A 36 -6.73 -5.65 -5.39
CA GLN A 36 -5.79 -4.51 -5.45
C GLN A 36 -4.32 -4.94 -5.42
N HIS A 37 -3.97 -5.91 -4.58
CA HIS A 37 -2.61 -6.44 -4.50
C HIS A 37 -2.17 -7.14 -5.80
N PRO A 38 -2.97 -8.08 -6.36
CA PRO A 38 -2.71 -8.62 -7.70
C PRO A 38 -2.55 -7.56 -8.80
N VAL A 39 -3.38 -6.51 -8.81
CA VAL A 39 -3.30 -5.42 -9.81
C VAL A 39 -1.92 -4.74 -9.74
N ALA A 40 -1.52 -4.28 -8.56
CA ALA A 40 -0.24 -3.59 -8.41
C ALA A 40 0.96 -4.53 -8.61
N GLY A 41 0.87 -5.79 -8.19
CA GLY A 41 1.91 -6.79 -8.38
C GLY A 41 2.12 -7.15 -9.86
N THR A 42 1.04 -7.39 -10.61
CA THR A 42 1.11 -7.65 -12.06
C THR A 42 1.65 -6.44 -12.81
N TYR A 43 1.10 -5.24 -12.56
CA TYR A 43 1.57 -4.03 -13.23
C TYR A 43 3.05 -3.75 -12.93
N LYS A 44 3.51 -3.97 -11.69
CA LYS A 44 4.93 -3.86 -11.34
C LYS A 44 5.81 -4.79 -12.17
N LYS A 45 5.44 -6.06 -12.26
CA LYS A 45 6.18 -7.04 -13.06
C LYS A 45 6.27 -6.58 -14.51
N GLU A 46 5.16 -6.14 -15.10
CA GLU A 46 5.13 -5.68 -16.50
C GLU A 46 5.97 -4.41 -16.71
N ARG A 47 5.96 -3.45 -15.77
CA ARG A 47 6.82 -2.26 -15.80
C ARG A 47 8.30 -2.62 -15.72
N VAL A 48 8.68 -3.51 -14.81
CA VAL A 48 10.07 -3.98 -14.66
C VAL A 48 10.54 -4.68 -15.95
N LEU A 49 9.72 -5.56 -16.53
CA LEU A 49 10.04 -6.22 -17.80
C LEU A 49 10.17 -5.22 -18.96
N ALA A 50 9.41 -4.13 -18.93
CA ALA A 50 9.52 -3.04 -19.89
C ALA A 50 10.67 -2.05 -19.59
N GLY A 51 11.49 -2.30 -18.56
CA GLY A 51 12.59 -1.42 -18.15
C GLY A 51 12.12 -0.08 -17.57
N LYS A 52 10.88 -0.01 -17.09
CA LYS A 52 10.27 1.22 -16.57
C LYS A 52 10.22 1.21 -15.05
N PRO A 53 10.55 2.33 -14.37
CA PRO A 53 10.45 2.43 -12.93
C PRO A 53 8.97 2.40 -12.49
N TYR A 54 8.70 1.81 -11.34
CA TYR A 54 7.39 1.83 -10.70
C TYR A 54 7.53 1.61 -9.19
N PHE A 55 6.96 2.51 -8.40
CA PHE A 55 6.91 2.43 -6.95
C PHE A 55 5.46 2.21 -6.48
N SER A 56 5.27 1.29 -5.54
CA SER A 56 3.96 0.97 -5.00
C SER A 56 4.06 0.85 -3.49
N VAL A 57 3.08 1.37 -2.78
CA VAL A 57 2.97 1.26 -1.32
C VAL A 57 1.55 0.81 -0.97
N ALA A 58 1.43 -0.14 -0.05
CA ALA A 58 0.13 -0.51 0.52
C ALA A 58 -0.19 0.44 1.68
N SER A 59 -1.37 1.06 1.66
CA SER A 59 -1.84 1.91 2.76
C SER A 59 -2.02 1.08 4.03
N GLY A 60 -1.58 1.53 5.20
CA GLY A 60 -1.76 0.76 6.43
C GLY A 60 -3.23 0.64 6.88
N GLY A 61 -3.61 -0.52 7.46
CA GLY A 61 -4.78 -0.61 8.35
C GLY A 61 -5.91 -1.61 8.04
N GLY A 62 -5.84 -2.40 6.98
CA GLY A 62 -6.94 -3.27 6.54
C GLY A 62 -6.72 -4.80 6.66
N THR A 63 -5.54 -5.35 6.36
CA THR A 63 -5.35 -6.79 6.19
C THR A 63 -5.27 -7.42 7.56
N GLY A 64 -4.54 -6.76 8.47
CA GLY A 64 -4.55 -7.11 9.89
C GLY A 64 -5.89 -6.84 10.59
N ARG A 65 -6.80 -6.02 10.03
CA ARG A 65 -8.17 -5.85 10.57
C ARG A 65 -9.17 -6.84 9.98
N THR A 66 -9.09 -7.16 8.70
CA THR A 66 -10.04 -8.07 8.03
C THR A 66 -9.65 -9.53 8.17
N LEU A 67 -8.37 -9.83 8.09
CA LEU A 67 -7.81 -11.15 8.42
C LEU A 67 -7.26 -11.15 9.85
N HIS A 68 -7.81 -10.32 10.75
CA HIS A 68 -7.45 -10.40 12.16
C HIS A 68 -7.77 -11.83 12.65
N PRO A 69 -6.89 -12.45 13.46
CA PRO A 69 -7.13 -13.76 14.05
C PRO A 69 -8.54 -13.91 14.63
N ASP A 70 -8.99 -12.85 15.30
CA ASP A 70 -10.29 -12.81 15.97
C ASP A 70 -11.46 -12.62 15.01
N ASN A 71 -11.25 -11.99 13.84
CA ASN A 71 -12.29 -11.76 12.85
C ASN A 71 -12.49 -12.94 11.90
N MET A 72 -11.45 -13.76 11.69
CA MET A 72 -11.51 -14.93 10.81
C MET A 72 -11.55 -16.27 11.56
N ALA A 73 -11.52 -16.25 12.90
CA ALA A 73 -11.35 -17.44 13.76
C ALA A 73 -10.14 -18.32 13.41
N ALA A 74 -9.21 -17.83 12.59
CA ALA A 74 -8.08 -18.57 12.05
C ALA A 74 -6.84 -18.49 12.96
N GLY A 75 -6.93 -17.77 14.08
CA GLY A 75 -5.82 -17.65 15.03
C GLY A 75 -4.57 -17.04 14.36
N PRO A 76 -3.37 -17.32 14.88
CA PRO A 76 -2.11 -16.80 14.33
C PRO A 76 -1.86 -17.13 12.84
N ALA A 77 -2.54 -18.13 12.27
CA ALA A 77 -2.41 -18.49 10.86
C ALA A 77 -2.93 -17.40 9.92
N SER A 78 -3.84 -16.54 10.38
CA SER A 78 -4.35 -15.41 9.60
C SER A 78 -3.28 -14.35 9.33
N TYR A 79 -2.27 -14.23 10.21
CA TYR A 79 -1.08 -13.42 9.96
C TYR A 79 -0.24 -14.00 8.82
N GLY A 80 -0.17 -15.33 8.68
CA GLY A 80 0.51 -15.98 7.55
C GLY A 80 -0.17 -15.71 6.21
N MET A 81 -1.52 -15.72 6.17
CA MET A 81 -2.27 -15.35 4.96
C MET A 81 -2.16 -13.85 4.65
N THR A 82 -2.18 -13.01 5.69
CA THR A 82 -1.94 -11.56 5.57
C THR A 82 -0.55 -11.26 5.02
N ASP A 83 0.48 -11.93 5.54
CA ASP A 83 1.87 -11.82 5.09
C ASP A 83 2.00 -12.33 3.65
N THR A 84 1.36 -13.46 3.31
CA THR A 84 1.34 -14.00 1.94
C THR A 84 0.70 -13.03 0.95
N MET A 85 -0.44 -12.44 1.30
CA MET A 85 -1.12 -11.43 0.48
C MET A 85 -0.34 -10.11 0.40
N GLY A 86 0.37 -9.74 1.47
CA GLY A 86 1.33 -8.64 1.47
C GLY A 86 2.53 -8.91 0.56
N ARG A 87 3.02 -10.14 0.48
CA ARG A 87 4.10 -10.56 -0.43
C ARG A 87 3.67 -10.65 -1.89
N MET A 88 2.37 -10.79 -2.18
CA MET A 88 1.85 -10.61 -3.55
C MET A 88 2.04 -9.16 -4.05
N HIS A 89 2.29 -8.22 -3.14
CA HIS A 89 2.76 -6.87 -3.42
C HIS A 89 4.26 -6.81 -3.77
N SER A 90 4.95 -7.95 -3.85
CA SER A 90 6.39 -8.08 -4.07
C SER A 90 7.22 -7.33 -3.00
N ASP A 91 7.92 -6.28 -3.40
CA ASP A 91 8.79 -5.37 -2.61
C ASP A 91 8.09 -4.07 -2.22
N ALA A 92 6.78 -3.94 -2.51
CA ALA A 92 6.02 -2.76 -2.13
C ALA A 92 5.99 -2.64 -0.60
N GLN A 93 6.49 -1.52 -0.10
CA GLN A 93 6.68 -1.31 1.32
C GLN A 93 5.33 -1.19 2.01
N PHE A 94 5.20 -1.80 3.18
CA PHE A 94 4.02 -1.65 4.01
C PHE A 94 4.11 -0.31 4.73
N ALA A 95 3.24 0.65 4.38
CA ALA A 95 3.05 1.79 5.25
C ALA A 95 2.37 1.25 6.52
N GLY A 96 3.06 1.28 7.66
CA GLY A 96 2.65 0.63 8.91
C GLY A 96 1.16 0.76 9.22
N SER A 97 0.57 -0.27 9.81
CA SER A 97 -0.87 -0.30 10.10
C SER A 97 -1.27 0.83 11.07
N SER A 98 -2.44 1.43 10.84
CA SER A 98 -3.05 2.43 11.72
C SER A 98 -3.65 1.82 13.01
N SER A 99 -3.26 0.59 13.37
CA SER A 99 -3.81 -0.17 14.49
C SER A 99 -2.79 -0.44 15.61
N VAL A 100 -1.57 0.08 15.50
CA VAL A 100 -0.59 0.01 16.60
C VAL A 100 -0.97 1.06 17.66
N PRO A 101 -0.96 0.75 18.97
CA PRO A 101 -1.32 1.72 20.03
C PRO A 101 -0.60 3.06 19.90
N ALA A 102 0.70 3.03 19.59
CA ALA A 102 1.50 4.22 19.30
C ALA A 102 0.95 5.07 18.15
N HIS A 103 0.34 4.45 17.13
CA HIS A 103 -0.31 5.17 16.03
C HIS A 103 -1.60 5.86 16.46
N VAL A 104 -2.43 5.20 17.28
CA VAL A 104 -3.66 5.79 17.81
C VAL A 104 -3.33 6.99 18.70
N GLU A 105 -2.29 6.87 19.53
CA GLU A 105 -1.76 7.98 20.33
C GLU A 105 -1.22 9.12 19.44
N MET A 106 -0.46 8.81 18.38
CA MET A 106 0.04 9.82 17.44
C MET A 106 -1.07 10.52 16.65
N MET A 107 -2.11 9.80 16.22
CA MET A 107 -3.30 10.40 15.61
C MET A 107 -4.01 11.34 16.60
N GLY A 108 -4.10 10.97 17.87
CA GLY A 108 -4.68 11.82 18.92
C GLY A 108 -3.84 13.07 19.22
N PHE A 109 -2.50 12.95 19.13
CA PHE A 109 -1.59 14.06 19.42
C PHE A 109 -1.42 15.03 18.23
N LEU A 110 -1.13 14.51 17.02
CA LEU A 110 -0.81 15.30 15.83
C LEU A 110 -2.01 15.46 14.87
N GLY A 111 -3.07 14.68 15.01
CA GLY A 111 -4.24 14.74 14.13
C GLY A 111 -3.99 14.20 12.71
N ILE A 112 -2.90 13.47 12.48
CA ILE A 112 -2.50 12.98 11.16
C ILE A 112 -2.31 11.47 11.13
N GLY A 113 -2.79 10.83 10.06
CA GLY A 113 -2.68 9.39 9.86
C GLY A 113 -1.30 8.93 9.36
N ASN A 114 -1.09 7.61 9.25
CA ASN A 114 0.23 7.04 8.93
C ASN A 114 0.76 7.50 7.57
N ASN A 115 -0.08 7.49 6.54
CA ASN A 115 0.34 7.91 5.20
C ASN A 115 0.73 9.41 5.17
N PRO A 116 -0.07 10.34 5.73
CA PRO A 116 0.36 11.73 5.91
C PRO A 116 1.66 11.88 6.70
N MET A 117 1.83 11.14 7.81
CA MET A 117 3.08 11.19 8.59
C MET A 117 4.30 10.78 7.77
N VAL A 118 4.21 9.66 7.05
CA VAL A 118 5.28 9.22 6.14
C VAL A 118 5.54 10.29 5.08
N GLY A 119 4.49 10.88 4.50
CA GLY A 119 4.61 11.97 3.54
C GLY A 119 5.38 13.18 4.11
N CYS A 120 5.04 13.61 5.32
CA CYS A 120 5.75 14.69 6.01
C CYS A 120 7.22 14.34 6.30
N THR A 121 7.50 13.13 6.78
CA THR A 121 8.87 12.67 7.04
C THR A 121 9.70 12.63 5.77
N VAL A 122 9.15 12.10 4.67
CA VAL A 122 9.82 12.07 3.36
C VAL A 122 10.06 13.49 2.85
N ALA A 123 9.07 14.38 2.94
CA ALA A 123 9.23 15.77 2.51
C ALA A 123 10.37 16.48 3.28
N CYS A 124 10.43 16.30 4.60
CA CYS A 124 11.52 16.82 5.42
C CYS A 124 12.88 16.21 5.03
N ALA A 125 12.95 14.89 4.85
CA ALA A 125 14.20 14.22 4.47
C ALA A 125 14.72 14.68 3.09
N VAL A 126 13.83 14.81 2.10
CA VAL A 126 14.15 15.32 0.77
C VAL A 126 14.66 16.77 0.86
N ASN A 127 13.98 17.62 1.62
CA ASN A 127 14.41 19.01 1.81
C ASN A 127 15.82 19.10 2.44
N VAL A 128 16.10 18.30 3.47
CA VAL A 128 17.43 18.24 4.08
C VAL A 128 18.49 17.76 3.08
N ALA A 129 18.20 16.70 2.32
CA ALA A 129 19.13 16.19 1.32
C ALA A 129 19.43 17.21 0.20
N LEU A 130 18.43 17.98 -0.23
CA LEU A 130 18.61 19.06 -1.21
C LEU A 130 19.43 20.23 -0.67
N LEU A 131 19.32 20.52 0.64
CA LEU A 131 20.11 21.56 1.29
C LEU A 131 21.57 21.14 1.52
N GLN A 132 21.82 19.84 1.74
CA GLN A 132 23.17 19.28 1.94
C GLN A 132 23.94 19.02 0.64
N ASN A 133 23.25 18.90 -0.50
CA ASN A 133 23.85 18.71 -1.83
C ASN A 133 24.03 20.04 -2.61
N LYS A 134 24.07 21.17 -1.90
CA LYS A 134 24.52 22.48 -2.40
C LYS A 134 25.88 22.80 -1.77
#